data_AF-A0A1R1S8Z2-F1
#
_entry.id   AF-A0A1R1S8Z2-F1
#
_cell.length_a   1.000
_cell.length_b   1.000
_cell.length_c   1.000
_cell.angle_alpha   90.00
_cell.angle_beta   90.00
_cell.angle_gamma   90.00
#
_symmetry.space_group_name_H-M   'P 1'
#
loop_
_entity.id
_entity.type
_entity.pdbx_description
1 polymer ?
#
loop_
_entity_poly.entity_id
_entity_poly.type
_entity_poly.pdbx_seq_one_letter_code
_entity_poly.pdbx_strand_id
1 'polypeptide(L)'
;MATPAPAETVHLIPRDTGRDPLGYTNLLGQFDQPGAGVARLDANLRVQQANQEFFRLFGGSSAEVCGRDFGELAHPSLRQPLRRQFLRLVDGSRRRFATHLVAVSAEGTAFTSALTAVAVRGESARTVSVLVVMRSADGPEDPDVVTPHKKMLSEIEARILEGIASGLSTVPLASRLYLSRQGVEYHVTRLLRKLRVPNRAALVSRAYSLGVLEVGSWPPKVVRDFVT
;
A
#
# COMPACT_ATOMS: atom_id res chain seq x y z
N MET A 1 -36.24 39.72 -29.83
CA MET A 1 -34.77 39.61 -29.63
C MET A 1 -34.40 40.40 -28.39
N ALA A 2 -34.06 39.71 -27.31
CA ALA A 2 -33.34 40.25 -26.16
C ALA A 2 -32.60 39.08 -25.50
N THR A 3 -31.28 39.21 -25.43
CA THR A 3 -30.27 38.21 -25.04
C THR A 3 -30.25 38.00 -23.52
N PRO A 4 -30.02 36.78 -22.99
CA PRO A 4 -29.88 36.55 -21.55
C PRO A 4 -28.47 36.96 -21.06
N ALA A 5 -28.42 37.54 -19.86
CA ALA A 5 -27.18 37.86 -19.14
C ALA A 5 -26.57 36.61 -18.47
N PRO A 6 -25.24 36.55 -18.26
CA PRO A 6 -24.53 35.33 -17.87
C PRO A 6 -24.50 35.08 -16.35
N ALA A 7 -24.16 33.84 -16.02
CA ALA A 7 -24.20 33.18 -14.73
C ALA A 7 -23.41 33.87 -13.59
N GLU A 8 -23.96 33.75 -12.38
CA GLU A 8 -23.35 34.13 -11.11
C GLU A 8 -22.07 33.32 -10.83
N THR A 9 -20.99 34.06 -10.64
CA THR A 9 -19.67 33.60 -10.22
C THR A 9 -19.69 33.26 -8.73
N VAL A 10 -19.44 32.00 -8.38
CA VAL A 10 -19.26 31.57 -7.00
C VAL A 10 -17.92 32.11 -6.46
N HIS A 11 -18.00 32.81 -5.33
CA HIS A 11 -16.89 33.45 -4.62
C HIS A 11 -15.76 32.48 -4.25
N LEU A 12 -14.56 32.76 -4.75
CA LEU A 12 -13.28 32.23 -4.27
C LEU A 12 -12.90 32.91 -2.94
N ILE A 13 -12.63 32.09 -1.91
CA ILE A 13 -11.98 32.50 -0.66
C ILE A 13 -10.53 32.97 -0.96
N PRO A 14 -9.97 33.99 -0.27
CA PRO A 14 -8.80 34.71 -0.73
C PRO A 14 -7.52 33.85 -0.69
N ARG A 15 -6.78 33.87 -1.80
CA ARG A 15 -5.38 33.45 -1.86
C ARG A 15 -4.54 34.48 -1.11
N ASP A 16 -4.07 34.14 0.08
CA ASP A 16 -3.02 34.92 0.70
C ASP A 16 -1.72 34.73 -0.09
N THR A 17 -1.20 35.85 -0.56
CA THR A 17 -0.23 35.97 -1.64
C THR A 17 1.15 36.06 -1.04
N GLY A 18 1.70 34.92 -0.64
CA GLY A 18 3.11 34.75 -0.29
C GLY A 18 3.94 34.49 -1.55
N ARG A 19 4.39 35.57 -2.19
CA ARG A 19 5.47 35.68 -3.21
C ARG A 19 6.24 34.38 -3.47
N ASP A 20 6.00 33.78 -4.64
CA ASP A 20 6.65 32.55 -5.14
C ASP A 20 8.04 32.86 -5.73
N PRO A 21 9.16 32.56 -5.03
CA PRO A 21 10.51 32.88 -5.52
C PRO A 21 11.20 31.68 -6.18
N LEU A 22 10.53 30.53 -6.29
CA LEU A 22 11.21 29.24 -6.52
C LEU A 22 10.56 28.35 -7.60
N GLY A 23 9.59 28.85 -8.37
CA GLY A 23 9.10 28.15 -9.55
C GLY A 23 8.52 26.76 -9.27
N TYR A 24 7.92 26.56 -8.09
CA TYR A 24 7.35 25.26 -7.68
C TYR A 24 6.05 24.91 -8.38
N THR A 25 5.44 25.86 -9.10
CA THR A 25 4.31 25.62 -10.00
C THR A 25 4.63 24.57 -11.08
N ASN A 26 5.91 24.30 -11.37
CA ASN A 26 6.35 23.29 -12.34
C ASN A 26 6.51 21.86 -11.81
N LEU A 27 6.29 21.57 -10.52
CA LEU A 27 6.35 20.18 -10.02
C LEU A 27 5.06 19.39 -10.25
N LEU A 28 3.92 20.04 -10.52
CA LEU A 28 2.67 19.35 -10.86
C LEU A 28 2.83 18.42 -12.09
N GLY A 29 3.70 18.79 -13.04
CA GLY A 29 4.03 17.95 -14.19
C GLY A 29 4.94 16.74 -13.89
N GLN A 30 5.65 16.72 -12.76
CA GLN A 30 6.44 15.55 -12.33
C GLN A 30 5.60 14.48 -11.61
N PHE A 31 4.41 14.86 -11.12
CA PHE A 31 3.48 13.93 -10.50
C PHE A 31 2.61 13.18 -11.50
N ASP A 32 2.55 13.63 -12.76
CA ASP A 32 1.68 13.06 -13.79
C ASP A 32 2.34 11.85 -14.47
N GLN A 33 2.54 10.77 -13.69
CA GLN A 33 2.93 9.46 -14.21
C GLN A 33 1.69 8.63 -14.53
N PRO A 34 1.52 8.18 -15.79
CA PRO A 34 0.42 7.27 -16.15
C PRO A 34 0.50 6.00 -15.30
N GLY A 35 -0.63 5.59 -14.70
CA GLY A 35 -0.73 4.33 -13.96
C GLY A 35 -0.18 4.31 -12.53
N ALA A 36 0.28 5.44 -11.99
CA ALA A 36 0.72 5.55 -10.60
C ALA A 36 0.04 6.73 -9.89
N GLY A 37 -0.63 6.45 -8.77
CA GLY A 37 -1.11 7.48 -7.85
C GLY A 37 0.04 8.03 -7.02
N VAL A 38 0.28 9.34 -7.08
CA VAL A 38 1.37 9.98 -6.35
C VAL A 38 0.81 11.06 -5.42
N ALA A 39 1.28 11.07 -4.17
CA ALA A 39 0.92 12.07 -3.18
C ALA A 39 2.14 12.57 -2.42
N ARG A 40 2.14 13.86 -2.08
CA ARG A 40 3.11 14.50 -1.19
C ARG A 40 2.47 14.71 0.17
N LEU A 41 3.16 14.25 1.21
CA LEU A 41 2.77 14.41 2.60
C LEU A 41 3.67 15.41 3.33
N ASP A 42 3.12 16.09 4.32
CA ASP A 42 3.88 16.90 5.27
C ASP A 42 4.57 16.03 6.36
N ALA A 43 5.29 16.66 7.28
CA ALA A 43 5.94 15.98 8.40
C ALA A 43 4.95 15.33 9.38
N ASN A 44 3.67 15.76 9.37
CA ASN A 44 2.57 15.19 10.14
C ASN A 44 1.82 14.11 9.35
N LEU A 45 2.32 13.70 8.18
CA LEU A 45 1.75 12.68 7.30
C LEU A 45 0.39 13.07 6.68
N ARG A 46 0.07 14.37 6.65
CA ARG A 46 -1.12 14.88 5.97
C ARG A 46 -0.85 15.09 4.49
N VAL A 47 -1.81 14.74 3.64
CA VAL A 47 -1.71 14.93 2.19
C VAL A 47 -1.70 16.41 1.87
N GLN A 48 -0.58 16.95 1.36
CA GLN A 48 -0.52 18.33 0.87
C GLN A 48 -0.94 18.44 -0.59
N GLN A 49 -0.52 17.48 -1.41
CA GLN A 49 -0.76 17.45 -2.85
C GLN A 49 -0.86 16.00 -3.33
N ALA A 50 -1.61 15.76 -4.41
CA ALA A 50 -1.66 14.47 -5.09
C ALA A 50 -2.03 14.63 -6.57
N ASN A 51 -1.73 13.62 -7.39
CA ASN A 51 -2.10 13.58 -8.80
C ASN A 51 -3.51 13.00 -9.04
N GLN A 52 -3.97 13.08 -10.29
CA GLN A 52 -5.30 12.60 -10.65
C GLN A 52 -5.48 11.09 -10.46
N GLU A 53 -4.44 10.29 -10.71
CA GLU A 53 -4.46 8.85 -10.47
C GLU A 53 -4.65 8.51 -8.98
N PHE A 54 -4.02 9.27 -8.08
CA PHE A 54 -4.20 9.10 -6.64
C PHE A 54 -5.64 9.39 -6.24
N PHE A 55 -6.22 10.49 -6.73
CA PHE A 55 -7.63 10.81 -6.50
C PHE A 55 -8.56 9.72 -7.03
N ARG A 56 -8.27 9.16 -8.22
CA ARG A 56 -9.03 8.05 -8.81
C ARG A 56 -8.98 6.79 -7.94
N LEU A 57 -7.81 6.43 -7.41
CA LEU A 57 -7.66 5.26 -6.53
C LEU A 57 -8.52 5.36 -5.27
N PHE A 58 -8.61 6.55 -4.67
CA PHE A 58 -9.40 6.76 -3.47
C PHE A 58 -10.85 7.20 -3.73
N GLY A 59 -11.25 7.40 -4.99
CA GLY A 59 -12.60 7.83 -5.36
C GLY A 59 -13.02 9.18 -4.78
N GLY A 60 -12.06 10.04 -4.42
CA GLY A 60 -12.29 11.32 -3.75
C GLY A 60 -11.74 12.50 -4.53
N SER A 61 -12.36 13.67 -4.38
CA SER A 61 -11.86 14.93 -4.95
C SER A 61 -10.65 15.46 -4.19
N SER A 62 -9.88 16.37 -4.82
CA SER A 62 -8.72 17.01 -4.18
C SER A 62 -9.08 17.65 -2.83
N ALA A 63 -10.26 18.28 -2.72
CA ALA A 63 -10.73 18.92 -1.49
C ALA A 63 -11.02 17.93 -0.36
N GLU A 64 -11.42 16.71 -0.69
CA GLU A 64 -11.76 15.67 0.29
C GLU A 64 -10.53 14.87 0.75
N VAL A 65 -9.44 14.89 -0.03
CA VAL A 65 -8.24 14.08 0.23
C VAL A 65 -7.10 14.94 0.78
N CYS A 66 -6.93 16.17 0.29
CA CYS A 66 -5.93 17.08 0.81
C CYS A 66 -6.24 17.48 2.26
N GLY A 67 -5.20 17.59 3.09
CA GLY A 67 -5.29 17.87 4.52
C GLY A 67 -5.60 16.66 5.39
N ARG A 68 -6.04 15.52 4.83
CA ARG A 68 -6.29 14.29 5.60
C ARG A 68 -5.00 13.57 5.97
N ASP A 69 -5.03 12.88 7.10
CA ASP A 69 -3.96 11.95 7.49
C ASP A 69 -3.96 10.76 6.51
N PHE A 70 -2.83 10.55 5.84
CA PHE A 70 -2.68 9.47 4.86
C PHE A 70 -2.94 8.08 5.48
N GLY A 71 -2.60 7.90 6.76
CA GLY A 71 -2.83 6.67 7.50
C GLY A 71 -4.31 6.32 7.67
N GLU A 72 -5.23 7.29 7.61
CA GLU A 72 -6.66 7.01 7.69
C GLU A 72 -7.21 6.31 6.43
N LEU A 73 -6.53 6.50 5.30
CA LEU A 73 -6.85 5.86 4.02
C LEU A 73 -6.51 4.36 3.99
N ALA A 74 -5.68 3.91 4.94
CA ALA A 74 -5.36 2.51 5.14
C ALA A 74 -6.45 1.77 5.94
N HIS A 75 -6.61 0.48 5.64
CA HIS A 75 -7.43 -0.42 6.46
C HIS A 75 -7.03 -0.33 7.96
N PRO A 76 -7.99 -0.32 8.91
CA PRO A 76 -7.72 -0.13 10.35
C PRO A 76 -6.57 -0.96 10.91
N SER A 77 -6.46 -2.24 10.52
CA SER A 77 -5.40 -3.15 10.97
C SER A 77 -3.98 -2.74 10.56
N LEU A 78 -3.82 -1.92 9.51
CA LEU A 78 -2.53 -1.51 8.96
C LEU A 78 -2.11 -0.09 9.40
N ARG A 79 -3.02 0.70 9.99
CA ARG A 79 -2.75 2.10 10.37
C ARG A 79 -1.55 2.26 11.31
N GLN A 80 -1.50 1.45 12.36
CA GLN A 80 -0.42 1.51 13.36
C GLN A 80 0.94 1.05 12.79
N PRO A 81 1.06 -0.11 12.13
CA PRO A 81 2.30 -0.50 11.44
C PRO A 81 2.78 0.53 10.42
N LEU A 82 1.86 1.06 9.60
CA LEU A 82 2.17 2.01 8.55
C LEU A 82 2.68 3.33 9.14
N ARG A 83 2.00 3.87 10.15
CA ARG A 83 2.44 5.08 10.88
C ARG A 83 3.85 4.93 11.43
N ARG A 84 4.20 3.78 12.01
CA ARG A 84 5.57 3.53 12.51
C ARG A 84 6.61 3.57 11.39
N GLN A 85 6.28 3.09 10.19
CA GLN A 85 7.21 3.14 9.05
C GLN A 85 7.40 4.57 8.55
N PHE A 86 6.34 5.37 8.49
CA PHE A 86 6.40 6.78 8.13
C PHE A 86 7.16 7.62 9.14
N LEU A 87 6.96 7.41 10.44
CA LEU A 87 7.71 8.15 11.47
C LEU A 87 9.23 7.94 11.34
N ARG A 88 9.66 6.73 10.95
CA ARG A 88 11.07 6.43 10.63
C ARG A 88 11.60 7.15 9.39
N LEU A 89 10.72 7.60 8.48
CA LEU A 89 11.10 8.47 7.37
C LEU A 89 11.28 9.91 7.85
N VAL A 90 10.34 10.38 8.66
CA VAL A 90 10.32 11.75 9.19
C VAL A 90 11.49 12.01 10.13
N ASP A 91 11.78 11.07 11.03
CA ASP A 91 12.91 11.16 11.96
C ASP A 91 14.28 10.93 11.29
N GLY A 92 14.29 10.50 10.03
CA GLY A 92 15.49 10.27 9.23
C GLY A 92 16.20 8.93 9.45
N SER A 93 15.67 8.04 10.31
CA SER A 93 16.21 6.69 10.55
C SER A 93 16.11 5.79 9.31
N ARG A 94 15.25 6.14 8.36
CA ARG A 94 15.12 5.51 7.04
C ARG A 94 14.92 6.57 5.97
N ARG A 95 15.50 6.33 4.79
CA ARG A 95 15.31 7.22 3.63
C ARG A 95 14.10 6.84 2.77
N ARG A 96 13.73 5.56 2.75
CA ARG A 96 12.58 5.03 2.00
C ARG A 96 12.09 3.71 2.58
N PHE A 97 10.86 3.33 2.27
CA PHE A 97 10.36 1.96 2.42
C PHE A 97 9.33 1.63 1.33
N ALA A 98 9.15 0.34 1.07
CA ALA A 98 8.11 -0.17 0.19
C ALA A 98 7.29 -1.25 0.92
N THR A 99 5.98 -1.28 0.70
CA THR A 99 5.05 -2.23 1.32
C THR A 99 3.79 -2.38 0.47
N HIS A 100 3.01 -3.45 0.69
CA HIS A 100 1.68 -3.57 0.11
C HIS A 100 0.67 -2.97 1.09
N LEU A 101 -0.14 -2.05 0.59
CA LEU A 101 -1.18 -1.37 1.35
C LEU A 101 -2.55 -1.89 0.94
N VAL A 102 -3.35 -2.31 1.91
CA VAL A 102 -4.80 -2.43 1.73
C VAL A 102 -5.40 -1.06 2.04
N ALA A 103 -5.80 -0.37 0.99
CA ALA A 103 -6.44 0.93 1.02
C ALA A 103 -7.96 0.77 0.92
N VAL A 104 -8.69 1.76 1.41
CA VAL A 104 -10.16 1.81 1.31
C VAL A 104 -10.53 3.05 0.51
N SER A 105 -11.29 2.88 -0.58
CA SER A 105 -11.81 4.00 -1.37
C SER A 105 -12.88 4.77 -0.60
N ALA A 106 -13.27 5.95 -1.08
CA ALA A 106 -14.37 6.73 -0.55
C ALA A 106 -15.71 5.96 -0.54
N GLU A 107 -15.88 5.05 -1.50
CA GLU A 107 -17.04 4.16 -1.61
C GLU A 107 -17.01 2.98 -0.62
N GLY A 108 -15.94 2.84 0.18
CA GLY A 108 -15.76 1.76 1.15
C GLY A 108 -15.17 0.47 0.57
N THR A 109 -14.82 0.46 -0.71
CA THR A 109 -14.23 -0.70 -1.38
C THR A 109 -12.75 -0.83 -1.02
N ALA A 110 -12.36 -1.98 -0.49
CA ALA A 110 -10.96 -2.27 -0.19
C ALA A 110 -10.20 -2.70 -1.46
N PHE A 111 -9.01 -2.14 -1.68
CA PHE A 111 -8.13 -2.51 -2.78
C PHE A 111 -6.68 -2.63 -2.30
N THR A 112 -5.89 -3.45 -3.00
CA THR A 112 -4.46 -3.64 -2.70
C THR A 112 -3.63 -2.80 -3.65
N SER A 113 -2.64 -2.08 -3.12
CA SER A 113 -1.70 -1.28 -3.91
C SER A 113 -0.28 -1.43 -3.38
N ALA A 114 0.69 -1.47 -4.30
CA ALA A 114 2.09 -1.36 -3.93
C ALA A 114 2.40 0.10 -3.57
N LEU A 115 2.85 0.35 -2.34
CA LEU A 115 3.19 1.66 -1.82
C LEU A 115 4.71 1.78 -1.66
N THR A 116 5.29 2.82 -2.23
CA THR A 116 6.65 3.27 -1.95
C THR A 116 6.61 4.67 -1.34
N ALA A 117 7.24 4.83 -0.18
CA ALA A 117 7.36 6.11 0.51
C ALA A 117 8.83 6.53 0.61
N VAL A 118 9.14 7.77 0.25
CA VAL A 118 10.50 8.34 0.22
C VAL A 118 10.52 9.65 0.99
N ALA A 119 11.48 9.80 1.90
CA ALA A 119 11.73 11.07 2.57
C ALA A 119 12.40 12.06 1.61
N VAL A 120 11.76 13.21 1.41
CA VAL A 120 12.27 14.35 0.62
C VAL A 120 12.60 15.47 1.59
N ARG A 121 13.88 15.85 1.66
CA ARG A 121 14.36 16.97 2.48
C ARG A 121 14.40 18.23 1.63
N GLY A 122 13.83 19.32 2.14
CA GLY A 122 13.97 20.63 1.51
C GLY A 122 15.39 21.21 1.67
N GLU A 123 15.70 22.26 0.90
CA GLU A 123 17.00 22.96 0.94
C GLU A 123 17.34 23.49 2.34
N SER A 124 16.33 23.96 3.07
CA SER A 124 16.43 24.13 4.51
C SER A 124 16.24 22.77 5.17
N ALA A 125 17.30 22.19 5.74
CA ALA A 125 17.36 20.87 6.38
C ALA A 125 16.31 20.61 7.49
N ARG A 126 15.44 21.58 7.80
CA ARG A 126 14.36 21.54 8.78
C ARG A 126 13.01 21.05 8.22
N THR A 127 12.81 21.07 6.90
CA THR A 127 11.53 20.65 6.31
C THR A 127 11.67 19.25 5.70
N VAL A 128 11.00 18.28 6.33
CA VAL A 128 10.87 16.92 5.81
C VAL A 128 9.46 16.76 5.22
N SER A 129 9.40 16.40 3.95
CA SER A 129 8.17 15.95 3.30
C SER A 129 8.31 14.49 2.88
N VAL A 130 7.21 13.77 2.76
CA VAL A 130 7.23 12.38 2.30
C VAL A 130 6.54 12.29 0.95
N LEU A 131 7.22 11.72 -0.03
CA LEU A 131 6.62 11.38 -1.31
C LEU A 131 6.11 9.94 -1.25
N VAL A 132 4.84 9.75 -1.59
CA VAL A 132 4.18 8.44 -1.67
C VAL A 132 3.83 8.16 -3.12
N VAL A 133 4.22 6.97 -3.59
CA VAL A 133 3.87 6.44 -4.90
C VAL A 133 3.09 5.15 -4.68
N MET A 134 1.91 5.08 -5.26
CA MET A 134 0.98 3.95 -5.21
C MET A 134 0.74 3.44 -6.63
N ARG A 135 1.01 2.17 -6.87
CA ARG A 135 0.69 1.52 -8.15
C ARG A 135 -0.43 0.51 -7.93
N SER A 136 -1.44 0.55 -8.79
CA SER A 136 -2.49 -0.49 -8.79
C SER A 136 -1.87 -1.80 -9.26
N ALA A 137 -2.32 -2.92 -8.71
CA ALA A 137 -1.92 -4.25 -9.17
C ALA A 137 -2.42 -4.56 -10.60
N ASP A 138 -3.35 -3.77 -11.14
CA ASP A 138 -3.99 -4.00 -12.45
C ASP A 138 -3.35 -3.23 -13.64
N GLY A 139 -2.19 -2.59 -13.46
CA GLY A 139 -1.48 -1.87 -14.53
C GLY A 139 -0.37 -2.69 -15.21
N PRO A 140 0.04 -2.37 -16.46
CA PRO A 140 1.12 -3.09 -17.13
C PRO A 140 2.41 -2.95 -16.31
N GLU A 141 2.96 -4.10 -15.92
CA GLU A 141 4.12 -4.22 -15.03
C GLU A 141 5.35 -3.51 -15.62
N ASP A 142 5.86 -2.52 -14.90
CA ASP A 142 7.13 -1.85 -15.19
C ASP A 142 8.27 -2.68 -14.56
N PRO A 143 9.19 -3.26 -15.36
CA PRO A 143 10.14 -4.29 -14.91
C PRO A 143 11.25 -3.80 -13.97
N ASP A 144 11.30 -2.51 -13.60
CA ASP A 144 12.39 -1.92 -12.81
C ASP A 144 12.07 -1.69 -11.31
N VAL A 145 10.92 -2.15 -10.81
CA VAL A 145 10.62 -2.14 -9.37
C VAL A 145 10.86 -3.54 -8.79
N VAL A 146 12.07 -3.73 -8.25
CA VAL A 146 12.45 -4.96 -7.53
C VAL A 146 11.71 -5.03 -6.18
N THR A 147 10.44 -5.43 -6.20
CA THR A 147 9.92 -6.45 -5.28
C THR A 147 10.07 -7.78 -6.01
N PRO A 148 10.69 -8.82 -5.43
CA PRO A 148 10.71 -10.11 -6.10
C PRO A 148 9.28 -10.66 -6.09
N HIS A 149 8.50 -10.38 -7.13
CA HIS A 149 7.38 -11.21 -7.59
C HIS A 149 7.92 -12.55 -8.14
N LYS A 150 8.95 -13.11 -7.49
CA LYS A 150 9.33 -14.50 -7.70
C LYS A 150 8.28 -15.28 -6.95
N LYS A 151 7.33 -15.88 -7.64
CA LYS A 151 6.82 -17.24 -7.36
C LYS A 151 7.49 -17.84 -6.11
N MET A 152 6.99 -17.44 -4.94
CA MET A 152 7.72 -17.56 -3.67
C MET A 152 7.34 -18.84 -2.98
N LEU A 153 6.23 -19.49 -3.32
CA LEU A 153 5.76 -20.73 -2.72
C LEU A 153 5.61 -21.76 -3.85
N SER A 154 5.94 -23.01 -3.59
CA SER A 154 5.43 -24.08 -4.46
C SER A 154 3.93 -24.28 -4.20
N GLU A 155 3.23 -24.94 -5.12
CA GLU A 155 1.81 -25.29 -4.95
C GLU A 155 1.54 -25.96 -3.60
N ILE A 156 2.39 -26.92 -3.21
CA ILE A 156 2.24 -27.63 -1.94
C ILE A 156 2.47 -26.71 -0.73
N GLU A 157 3.44 -25.78 -0.80
CA GLU A 157 3.66 -24.79 0.26
C GLU A 157 2.47 -23.85 0.42
N ALA A 158 1.86 -23.44 -0.69
CA ALA A 158 0.65 -22.62 -0.68
C ALA A 158 -0.53 -23.37 -0.05
N ARG A 159 -0.79 -24.62 -0.47
CA ARG A 159 -1.86 -25.45 0.11
C ARG A 159 -1.65 -25.71 1.62
N ILE A 160 -0.40 -25.93 2.05
CA ILE A 160 -0.07 -26.10 3.46
C ILE A 160 -0.33 -24.81 4.24
N LEU A 161 0.08 -23.66 3.72
CA LEU A 161 -0.15 -22.36 4.34
C LEU A 161 -1.66 -22.07 4.48
N GLU A 162 -2.46 -22.33 3.45
CA GLU A 162 -3.93 -22.20 3.51
C GLU A 162 -4.54 -23.12 4.57
N GLY A 163 -4.10 -24.38 4.63
CA GLY A 163 -4.58 -25.33 5.63
C GLY A 163 -4.26 -24.88 7.06
N ILE A 164 -3.04 -24.39 7.30
CA ILE A 164 -2.64 -23.84 8.61
C ILE A 164 -3.46 -22.59 8.95
N ALA A 165 -3.64 -21.68 7.99
CA ALA A 165 -4.43 -20.46 8.18
C ALA A 165 -5.92 -20.76 8.45
N SER A 166 -6.42 -21.89 7.92
CA SER A 166 -7.76 -22.41 8.20
C SER A 166 -7.87 -23.17 9.54
N GLY A 167 -6.77 -23.29 10.30
CA GLY A 167 -6.74 -23.97 11.60
C GLY A 167 -6.50 -25.48 11.56
N LEU A 168 -6.11 -26.05 10.42
CA LEU A 168 -5.82 -27.49 10.33
C LEU A 168 -4.52 -27.85 11.06
N SER A 169 -4.57 -28.93 11.83
CA SER A 169 -3.38 -29.56 12.39
C SER A 169 -2.67 -30.44 11.35
N THR A 170 -1.46 -30.91 11.67
CA THR A 170 -0.62 -31.69 10.74
C THR A 170 -1.31 -32.95 10.20
N VAL A 171 -2.13 -33.63 11.02
CA VAL A 171 -2.76 -34.91 10.62
C VAL A 171 -3.82 -34.71 9.53
N PRO A 172 -4.84 -33.83 9.69
CA PRO A 172 -5.78 -33.51 8.61
C PRO A 172 -5.11 -32.92 7.37
N LEU A 173 -4.05 -32.12 7.53
CA LEU A 173 -3.26 -31.58 6.41
C LEU A 173 -2.60 -32.70 5.60
N ALA A 174 -1.98 -33.66 6.27
CA ALA A 174 -1.34 -34.81 5.64
C ALA A 174 -2.35 -35.62 4.82
N SER A 175 -3.52 -35.91 5.40
CA SER A 175 -4.61 -36.62 4.70
C SER A 175 -5.13 -35.85 3.49
N ARG A 176 -5.38 -34.53 3.61
CA ARG A 176 -5.93 -33.73 2.51
C ARG A 176 -4.96 -33.52 1.35
N LEU A 177 -3.66 -33.48 1.64
CA LEU A 177 -2.63 -33.21 0.64
C LEU A 177 -1.94 -34.49 0.15
N TYR A 178 -2.42 -35.66 0.57
CA TYR A 178 -1.81 -36.97 0.25
C TYR A 178 -0.31 -37.01 0.57
N LEU A 179 0.07 -36.44 1.72
CA LEU A 179 1.45 -36.41 2.22
C LEU A 179 1.59 -37.22 3.50
N SER A 180 2.81 -37.64 3.83
CA SER A 180 3.11 -38.13 5.17
C SER A 180 3.10 -36.98 6.19
N ARG A 181 2.87 -37.30 7.47
CA ARG A 181 2.96 -36.31 8.57
C ARG A 181 4.32 -35.62 8.59
N GLN A 182 5.39 -36.38 8.36
CA GLN A 182 6.76 -35.86 8.27
C GLN A 182 6.96 -34.95 7.05
N GLY A 183 6.36 -35.30 5.89
CA GLY A 183 6.37 -34.45 4.70
C GLY A 183 5.71 -33.11 4.94
N VAL A 184 4.57 -33.08 5.64
CA VAL A 184 3.93 -31.82 6.05
C VAL A 184 4.86 -31.02 6.98
N GLU A 185 5.40 -31.60 8.04
CA GLU A 185 6.31 -30.88 8.97
C GLU A 185 7.57 -30.33 8.27
N TYR A 186 8.09 -31.06 7.28
CA TYR A 186 9.19 -30.59 6.44
C TYR A 186 8.83 -29.29 5.71
N HIS A 187 7.69 -29.27 5.02
CA HIS A 187 7.22 -28.08 4.31
C HIS A 187 6.88 -26.93 5.27
N VAL A 188 6.30 -27.22 6.44
CA VAL A 188 6.07 -26.21 7.48
C VAL A 188 7.37 -25.58 7.94
N THR A 189 8.39 -26.38 8.23
CA THR A 189 9.72 -25.87 8.62
C THR A 189 10.35 -25.03 7.52
N ARG A 190 10.19 -25.44 6.25
CA ARG A 190 10.66 -24.67 5.09
C ARG A 190 9.94 -23.32 5.00
N LEU A 191 8.62 -23.28 5.18
CA LEU A 191 7.82 -22.06 5.23
C LEU A 191 8.26 -21.14 6.37
N LEU A 192 8.44 -21.66 7.59
CA LEU A 192 8.92 -20.89 8.74
C LEU A 192 10.28 -20.23 8.47
N ARG A 193 11.22 -21.00 7.90
CA ARG A 193 12.54 -20.49 7.51
C ARG A 193 12.45 -19.44 6.39
N LYS A 194 11.61 -19.69 5.39
CA LYS A 194 11.43 -18.81 4.22
C LYS A 194 10.81 -17.47 4.61
N LEU A 195 9.84 -17.46 5.52
CA LEU A 195 9.21 -16.25 6.06
C LEU A 195 9.92 -15.68 7.29
N ARG A 196 11.00 -16.34 7.76
CA ARG A 196 11.82 -15.96 8.91
C ARG A 196 11.00 -15.76 10.19
N VAL A 197 10.18 -16.74 10.52
CA VAL A 197 9.28 -16.72 11.69
C VAL A 197 9.49 -17.96 12.56
N PRO A 198 9.29 -17.84 13.89
CA PRO A 198 9.64 -18.92 14.81
C PRO A 198 8.58 -20.02 14.96
N ASN A 199 7.32 -19.78 14.57
CA ASN A 199 6.23 -20.73 14.80
C ASN A 199 5.06 -20.53 13.82
N ARG A 200 4.11 -21.48 13.83
CA ARG A 200 2.95 -21.51 12.91
C ARG A 200 2.03 -20.31 13.04
N ALA A 201 1.81 -19.78 14.25
CA ALA A 201 0.99 -18.60 14.44
C ALA A 201 1.65 -17.36 13.79
N ALA A 202 2.96 -17.19 14.01
CA ALA A 202 3.75 -16.14 13.36
C ALA A 202 3.80 -16.32 11.84
N LEU A 203 3.76 -17.56 11.32
CA LEU A 203 3.66 -17.83 9.88
C LEU A 203 2.39 -17.25 9.27
N VAL A 204 1.24 -17.49 9.88
CA VAL A 204 -0.05 -16.95 9.41
C VAL A 204 -0.05 -15.42 9.49
N SER A 205 0.36 -14.87 10.64
CA SER A 205 0.43 -13.41 10.83
C SER A 205 1.35 -12.73 9.81
N ARG A 206 2.52 -13.33 9.54
CA ARG A 206 3.49 -12.83 8.56
C ARG A 206 2.98 -12.97 7.14
N ALA A 207 2.28 -14.05 6.80
CA ALA A 207 1.69 -14.25 5.48
C ALA A 207 0.63 -13.19 5.16
N TYR A 208 -0.25 -12.84 6.12
CA TYR A 208 -1.17 -11.71 5.96
C TYR A 208 -0.43 -10.38 5.85
N SER A 209 0.59 -10.15 6.69
CA SER A 209 1.38 -8.91 6.65
C SER A 209 2.13 -8.70 5.33
N LEU A 210 2.45 -9.79 4.62
CA LEU A 210 3.14 -9.76 3.33
C LEU A 210 2.18 -9.74 2.13
N GLY A 211 0.86 -9.86 2.36
CA GLY A 211 -0.13 -9.98 1.28
C GLY A 211 -0.12 -11.34 0.57
N VAL A 212 0.54 -12.35 1.13
CA VAL A 212 0.58 -13.72 0.57
C VAL A 212 -0.78 -14.39 0.72
N LEU A 213 -1.47 -14.12 1.83
CA LEU A 213 -2.85 -14.57 2.04
C LEU A 213 -3.82 -13.43 1.70
N GLU A 214 -4.89 -13.79 0.97
CA GLU A 214 -6.02 -12.92 0.69
C GLU A 214 -6.71 -12.48 1.98
N VAL A 215 -7.04 -11.20 2.08
CA VAL A 215 -7.76 -10.64 3.22
C VAL A 215 -9.26 -10.73 2.95
N GLY A 216 -10.04 -11.14 3.96
CA GLY A 216 -11.49 -11.19 3.87
C GLY A 216 -12.07 -12.46 3.23
N SER A 217 -11.23 -13.41 2.80
CA SER A 217 -11.69 -14.72 2.32
C SER A 217 -11.65 -15.78 3.42
N TRP A 218 -12.75 -16.53 3.57
CA TRP A 218 -12.82 -17.73 4.41
C TRP A 218 -13.35 -18.92 3.59
N PRO A 219 -12.60 -20.04 3.52
CA PRO A 219 -11.28 -20.26 4.11
C PRO A 219 -10.18 -19.41 3.46
N PRO A 220 -9.10 -19.03 4.18
CA PRO A 220 -8.03 -18.19 3.64
C PRO A 220 -7.35 -18.80 2.42
N LYS A 221 -7.06 -17.96 1.42
CA LYS A 221 -6.42 -18.37 0.16
C LYS A 221 -5.10 -17.66 -0.07
N VAL A 222 -4.16 -18.33 -0.71
CA VAL A 222 -2.90 -17.72 -1.15
C VAL A 222 -3.12 -17.03 -2.50
N VAL A 223 -2.66 -15.78 -2.60
CA VAL A 223 -2.70 -15.00 -3.85
C VAL A 223 -1.86 -15.73 -4.93
N ARG A 224 -2.45 -15.93 -6.12
CA ARG A 224 -1.88 -16.79 -7.18
C ARG A 224 -0.48 -16.37 -7.62
N ASP A 225 -0.19 -15.07 -7.59
CA ASP A 225 1.10 -14.51 -8.01
C ASP A 225 2.28 -14.98 -7.15
N PHE A 226 2.00 -15.49 -5.94
CA PHE A 226 3.02 -16.03 -5.05
C PHE A 226 3.30 -17.52 -5.27
N VAL A 227 2.59 -18.20 -6.18
CA VAL A 227 2.71 -19.65 -6.41
C VAL A 227 3.53 -19.95 -7.67
N THR A 228 4.48 -20.88 -7.55
CA THR A 228 5.42 -21.29 -8.63
C THR A 228 4.81 -22.28 -9.58
#